data_AF-A0A645DDU2-F1
#
_entry.id   AF-A0A645DDU2-F1
#
_cell.length_a   1.000
_cell.length_b   1.000
_cell.length_c   1.000
_cell.angle_alpha   90.00
_cell.angle_beta   90.00
_cell.angle_gamma   90.00
#
_symmetry.space_group_name_H-M   'P 1'
#
loop_
_entity.id
_entity.type
_entity.pdbx_description
1 polymer ?
#
loop_
_entity_poly.entity_id
_entity_poly.type
_entity_poly.pdbx_seq_one_letter_code
_entity_poly.pdbx_strand_id
1 'polypeptide(L)'
;MTGYESGAWQGVMVPAKTPKDIVDKLNAAFNKALKDPEVLKKLAIQSTEPLGSTPAAYGDYIKKEIARWASVVKSTGVSLD
;
A
#
# COMPACT_ATOMS: atom_id res chain seq x y z
N MET A 1 -6.26 17.51 -13.35
CA MET A 1 -7.02 16.33 -13.84
C MET A 1 -7.69 15.70 -12.65
N THR A 2 -8.94 16.05 -12.37
CA THR A 2 -9.72 15.51 -11.25
C THR A 2 -10.25 14.14 -11.65
N GLY A 3 -9.91 13.10 -10.88
CA GLY A 3 -10.44 11.73 -11.07
C GLY A 3 -9.53 10.75 -11.83
N TYR A 4 -8.32 11.15 -12.23
CA TYR A 4 -7.33 10.23 -12.81
C TYR A 4 -6.18 10.00 -11.82
N GLU A 5 -6.09 8.79 -11.28
CA GLU A 5 -5.02 8.34 -10.39
C GLU A 5 -4.42 7.05 -10.95
N SER A 6 -3.19 7.15 -11.47
CA SER A 6 -2.46 6.05 -12.11
C SER A 6 -1.13 5.73 -11.43
N GLY A 7 -0.99 6.04 -10.13
CA GLY A 7 0.18 5.70 -9.35
C GLY A 7 0.22 4.21 -9.01
N ALA A 8 1.39 3.59 -9.13
CA ALA A 8 1.66 2.31 -8.50
C ALA A 8 1.89 2.52 -7.01
N TRP A 9 1.39 1.60 -6.19
CA TRP A 9 1.58 1.63 -4.74
C TRP A 9 2.34 0.39 -4.28
N GLN A 10 3.01 0.52 -3.16
CA GLN A 10 3.77 -0.53 -2.51
C GLN A 10 3.32 -0.66 -1.06
N GLY A 11 3.52 -1.83 -0.48
CA GLY A 11 3.44 -2.02 0.96
C GLY A 11 3.78 -3.43 1.38
N VAL A 12 3.59 -3.72 2.67
CA VAL A 12 4.07 -4.93 3.32
C VAL A 12 2.89 -5.74 3.81
N MET A 13 2.89 -7.03 3.47
CA MET A 13 1.92 -8.01 3.94
C MET A 13 2.62 -9.10 4.75
N VAL A 14 1.85 -9.75 5.62
CA VAL A 14 2.30 -10.89 6.45
C VAL A 14 1.29 -12.04 6.31
N PRO A 15 1.63 -13.28 6.70
CA PRO A 15 0.69 -14.38 6.69
C PRO A 15 -0.62 -14.05 7.43
N ALA A 16 -1.76 -14.52 6.90
CA ALA A 16 -3.09 -14.15 7.41
C ALA A 16 -3.33 -14.48 8.89
N LYS A 17 -2.59 -15.46 9.44
CA LYS A 17 -2.70 -15.89 10.83
C LYS A 17 -1.60 -15.33 11.74
N THR A 18 -0.82 -14.35 11.27
CA THR A 18 0.17 -13.67 12.12
C THR A 18 -0.55 -13.02 13.32
N PRO A 19 -0.09 -13.25 14.56
CA PRO A 19 -0.71 -12.68 15.74
C PRO A 19 -0.79 -11.16 15.69
N LYS A 20 -1.90 -10.60 16.22
CA LYS A 20 -2.16 -9.15 16.17
C LYS A 20 -1.04 -8.33 16.79
N ASP A 21 -0.47 -8.77 17.90
CA ASP A 21 0.61 -8.03 18.57
C ASP A 21 1.88 -7.94 17.71
N ILE A 22 2.17 -8.96 16.91
CA ILE A 22 3.27 -8.94 15.94
C ILE A 22 2.97 -7.97 14.80
N VAL A 23 1.74 -7.98 14.28
CA VAL A 23 1.30 -7.01 13.25
C VAL A 23 1.43 -5.57 13.76
N ASP A 24 0.98 -5.32 14.98
CA ASP A 24 1.04 -3.99 15.61
C ASP A 24 2.49 -3.54 15.83
N LYS A 25 3.37 -4.43 16.31
CA LYS A 25 4.81 -4.15 16.46
C LYS A 25 5.48 -3.81 15.13
N LEU A 26 5.20 -4.58 14.08
CA LEU A 26 5.74 -4.31 12.74
C LEU A 26 5.24 -2.98 12.18
N ASN A 27 3.94 -2.71 12.29
CA ASN A 27 3.36 -1.45 11.86
C ASN A 27 3.99 -0.25 12.58
N ALA A 28 4.19 -0.33 13.89
CA ALA A 28 4.87 0.69 14.66
C ALA A 28 6.32 0.91 14.18
N ALA A 29 7.05 -0.16 13.89
CA ALA A 29 8.42 -0.08 13.37
C ALA A 29 8.47 0.59 11.97
N PHE A 30 7.56 0.23 11.06
CA PHE A 30 7.47 0.86 9.74
C PHE A 30 7.11 2.35 9.85
N ASN A 31 6.10 2.69 10.66
CA ASN A 31 5.71 4.09 10.88
C ASN A 31 6.83 4.92 11.53
N LYS A 32 7.69 4.29 12.34
CA LYS A 32 8.90 4.94 12.87
C LYS A 32 9.94 5.14 11.76
N ALA A 33 10.20 4.13 10.93
CA ALA A 33 11.13 4.23 9.81
C ALA A 33 10.73 5.30 8.79
N LEU A 34 9.42 5.46 8.53
CA LEU A 34 8.91 6.52 7.65
C LEU A 34 9.07 7.94 8.22
N LYS A 35 9.55 8.10 9.44
CA LYS A 35 9.92 9.41 10.03
C LYS A 35 11.44 9.65 10.00
N ASP A 36 12.22 8.67 9.56
CA ASP A 36 13.67 8.77 9.48
C ASP A 36 14.06 9.57 8.21
N PRO A 37 14.83 10.67 8.33
CA PRO A 37 15.20 11.51 7.19
C PRO A 37 15.98 10.77 6.10
N GLU A 38 16.82 9.79 6.46
CA GLU A 38 17.59 9.01 5.48
C GLU A 38 16.67 8.04 4.72
N VAL A 39 15.66 7.47 5.38
CA VAL A 39 14.62 6.68 4.71
C VAL A 39 13.81 7.54 3.76
N LEU A 40 13.35 8.70 4.21
CA LEU A 40 12.59 9.64 3.39
C LEU A 40 13.37 10.10 2.15
N LYS A 41 14.66 10.41 2.31
CA LYS A 41 15.54 10.78 1.21
C LYS A 41 15.66 9.66 0.16
N LYS A 42 15.79 8.40 0.60
CA LYS A 42 15.86 7.24 -0.30
C LYS A 42 14.55 6.96 -1.04
N LEU A 43 13.41 7.19 -0.40
CA LEU A 43 12.09 7.07 -1.04
C LEU A 43 11.85 8.19 -2.04
N ALA A 44 12.26 9.42 -1.72
CA ALA A 44 12.16 10.57 -2.62
C ALA A 44 12.96 10.37 -3.92
N ILE A 45 14.15 9.75 -3.85
CA ILE A 45 14.94 9.39 -5.05
C ILE A 45 14.16 8.45 -5.97
N GLN A 46 13.30 7.60 -5.42
CA GLN A 46 12.45 6.67 -6.17
C GLN A 46 11.11 7.29 -6.57
N SER A 47 10.91 8.60 -6.39
CA SER A 47 9.63 9.29 -6.58
C SER A 47 8.48 8.62 -5.81
N THR A 48 8.79 8.03 -4.66
CA THR A 48 7.82 7.35 -3.80
C THR A 48 7.39 8.28 -2.68
N GLU A 49 6.08 8.50 -2.57
CA GLU A 49 5.50 9.27 -1.47
C GLU A 49 5.21 8.36 -0.27
N PRO A 50 5.83 8.61 0.89
CA PRO A 50 5.58 7.82 2.09
C PRO A 50 4.25 8.23 2.72
N LEU A 51 3.25 7.34 2.67
CA LEU A 51 1.94 7.60 3.26
C LEU A 51 1.86 7.15 4.73
N GLY A 52 2.42 5.97 5.03
CA GLY A 52 2.16 5.27 6.31
C GLY A 52 0.67 4.96 6.50
N SER A 53 0.31 4.11 7.46
CA SER A 53 -1.09 3.83 7.81
C SER A 53 -1.20 2.95 9.05
N THR A 54 -2.44 2.62 9.43
CA THR A 54 -2.76 1.50 10.32
C THR A 54 -2.99 0.23 9.51
N PRO A 55 -2.84 -0.98 10.11
CA PRO A 55 -3.12 -2.24 9.41
C PRO A 55 -4.56 -2.31 8.86
N ALA A 56 -5.52 -1.78 9.60
CA ALA A 56 -6.92 -1.75 9.18
C ALA A 56 -7.14 -0.83 7.97
N ALA A 57 -6.60 0.39 8.01
CA ALA A 57 -6.71 1.34 6.90
C ALA A 57 -6.02 0.80 5.64
N TYR A 58 -4.87 0.13 5.78
CA TYR A 58 -4.20 -0.51 4.66
C TYR A 58 -5.01 -1.68 4.09
N GLY A 59 -5.61 -2.50 4.94
CA GLY A 59 -6.52 -3.57 4.52
C GLY A 59 -7.72 -3.04 3.72
N ASP A 60 -8.30 -1.92 4.12
CA ASP A 60 -9.40 -1.29 3.38
C ASP A 60 -8.95 -0.65 2.07
N TYR A 61 -7.73 -0.11 2.02
CA TYR A 61 -7.13 0.38 0.77
C TYR A 61 -6.94 -0.75 -0.25
N ILE A 62 -6.39 -1.90 0.17
CA ILE A 62 -6.22 -3.07 -0.70
C ILE A 62 -7.57 -3.52 -1.28
N LYS A 63 -8.63 -3.61 -0.45
CA LYS A 63 -9.98 -3.98 -0.92
C LYS A 63 -10.50 -3.02 -1.99
N LYS A 64 -10.29 -1.71 -1.80
CA LYS A 64 -10.70 -0.68 -2.77
C LYS A 64 -9.94 -0.81 -4.08
N GLU A 65 -8.63 -1.02 -4.01
CA GLU A 65 -7.81 -1.20 -5.21
C GLU A 65 -8.16 -2.47 -5.99
N ILE A 66 -8.40 -3.59 -5.30
CA ILE A 66 -8.88 -4.82 -5.93
C ILE A 66 -10.21 -4.57 -6.64
N ALA A 67 -11.17 -3.89 -5.99
CA ALA A 67 -12.47 -3.60 -6.59
C ALA A 67 -12.34 -2.68 -7.82
N ARG A 68 -11.50 -1.63 -7.73
CA ARG A 68 -11.23 -0.70 -8.83
C ARG A 68 -10.66 -1.42 -10.04
N TRP A 69 -9.59 -2.19 -9.85
CA TRP A 69 -8.92 -2.88 -10.94
C TRP A 69 -9.74 -4.03 -11.51
N ALA A 70 -10.52 -4.74 -10.69
CA ALA A 70 -11.47 -5.74 -11.18
C ALA A 70 -12.52 -5.13 -12.12
N SER A 71 -12.98 -3.90 -11.85
CA SER A 71 -13.90 -3.18 -12.75
C SER A 71 -13.23 -2.85 -14.08
N VAL A 72 -11.97 -2.38 -14.05
CA VAL A 72 -11.20 -2.08 -15.28
C VAL A 72 -11.03 -3.32 -16.13
N VAL A 73 -10.52 -4.41 -15.55
CA VAL A 73 -10.32 -5.71 -16.23
C VAL A 73 -11.61 -6.19 -16.91
N LYS A 74 -12.74 -6.15 -16.19
CA LYS A 74 -14.05 -6.55 -16.75
C LYS A 74 -14.50 -5.67 -17.91
N SER A 75 -14.23 -4.36 -17.83
CA SER A 75 -14.66 -3.40 -18.85
C SER A 75 -13.83 -3.46 -20.14
N THR A 76 -12.56 -3.86 -20.04
CA THR A 76 -11.63 -3.89 -21.19
C THR A 76 -11.48 -5.27 -21.81
N GLY A 77 -11.91 -6.33 -21.12
CA GLY A 77 -11.72 -7.72 -21.57
C GLY A 77 -10.27 -8.19 -21.53
N VAL A 78 -9.38 -7.43 -20.88
CA VAL A 78 -7.97 -7.80 -20.71
C VAL A 78 -7.86 -8.99 -19.75
N SER A 79 -7.14 -10.03 -20.13
CA SER A 79 -6.68 -11.09 -19.23
C SER A 79 -5.16 -11.09 -19.12
N LEU A 80 -4.66 -11.70 -18.05
CA LEU A 80 -3.32 -12.22 -18.00
C LEU A 80 -3.47 -13.73 -18.23
N ASP A 81 -2.79 -14.24 -19.24
CA ASP A 81 -2.95 -15.58 -19.87
C ASP A 81 -4.18 -15.74 -20.78
#